data_AF-A0A944Q6R0-F1
#
_entry.id   AF-A0A944Q6R0-F1
#
_cell.length_a   1.000
_cell.length_b   1.000
_cell.length_c   1.000
_cell.angle_alpha   90.00
_cell.angle_beta   90.00
_cell.angle_gamma   90.00
#
_symmetry.space_group_name_H-M   'P 1'
#
loop_
_entity.id
_entity.type
_entity.pdbx_description
1 polymer ?
#
loop_
_entity_poly.entity_id
_entity_poly.type
_entity_poly.pdbx_seq_one_letter_code
_entity_poly.pdbx_strand_id
1 'polypeptide(L)' 'MRGQDATLERLRVDRQLDEALTHGPDPLHLAEVFGLDEKTAMGYAASARALLEQVAEAGTVS' A
#
# COMPACT_ATOMS: atom_id res chain seq x y z
N MET A 1 2.54 16.91 21.74
CA MET A 1 3.20 15.76 21.08
C MET A 1 2.63 15.52 19.66
N ARG A 2 2.53 16.55 18.79
CA ARG A 2 1.90 16.38 17.46
C ARG A 2 2.79 15.69 16.41
N GLY A 3 4.09 15.62 16.63
CA GLY A 3 5.04 15.04 15.66
C GLY A 3 5.12 13.51 15.70
N GLN A 4 4.90 12.89 16.86
CA GLN A 4 5.01 11.44 17.03
C GLN A 4 3.85 10.70 16.37
N ASP A 5 2.63 11.23 16.53
CA ASP A 5 1.44 10.68 15.86
C ASP A 5 1.58 10.75 14.35
N ALA A 6 2.11 11.85 13.81
CA ALA A 6 2.39 11.99 12.38
C ALA A 6 3.41 10.96 11.88
N THR A 7 4.41 10.59 12.69
CA THR A 7 5.36 9.52 12.37
C THR A 7 4.70 8.14 12.39
N LEU A 8 3.80 7.87 13.34
CA LEU A 8 3.11 6.58 13.42
C LEU A 8 2.14 6.36 12.26
N GLU A 9 1.38 7.39 11.88
CA GLU A 9 0.50 7.32 10.71
C GLU A 9 1.31 7.06 9.44
N ARG A 10 2.48 7.69 9.29
CA ARG A 10 3.38 7.42 8.16
C ARG A 10 3.85 5.97 8.12
N LEU A 11 4.32 5.45 9.25
CA LEU A 11 4.77 4.06 9.35
C LEU A 11 3.62 3.07 9.08
N ARG A 12 2.40 3.39 9.50
CA ARG A 12 1.21 2.57 9.21
C ARG A 12 0.94 2.51 7.70
N VAL A 13 0.93 3.67 7.03
CA VAL A 13 0.75 3.78 5.58
C VAL A 13 1.83 3.01 4.84
N ASP A 14 3.09 3.21 5.22
CA ASP A 14 4.24 2.57 4.59
C ASP A 14 4.14 1.04 4.70
N ARG A 15 3.76 0.51 5.88
CA ARG A 15 3.56 -0.93 6.08
C ARG A 15 2.40 -1.49 5.24
N GLN A 16 1.28 -0.79 5.18
CA GLN A 16 0.12 -1.24 4.40
C GLN A 16 0.43 -1.31 2.91
N LEU A 17 1.23 -0.35 2.41
CA LEU A 17 1.69 -0.34 1.03
C LEU A 17 2.72 -1.45 0.75
N ASP A 18 3.67 -1.66 1.67
CA ASP A 18 4.70 -2.72 1.56
C ASP A 18 4.08 -4.12 1.50
N GLU A 19 3.06 -4.39 2.32
CA GLU A 19 2.29 -5.64 2.28
C GLU A 19 1.64 -5.86 0.91
N ALA A 20 1.01 -4.83 0.36
CA ALA A 20 0.36 -4.87 -0.95
C ALA A 20 1.36 -5.09 -2.09
N LEU A 21 2.58 -4.56 -1.97
CA LEU A 21 3.64 -4.77 -2.96
C LEU A 21 4.24 -6.18 -2.86
N THR A 22 4.32 -6.75 -1.65
CA THR A 22 4.94 -8.07 -1.41
C THR A 22 3.99 -9.23 -1.70
N HIS A 23 2.74 -9.13 -1.26
CA HIS A 23 1.73 -10.19 -1.41
C HIS A 23 0.84 -10.02 -2.65
N GLY A 24 0.97 -8.88 -3.33
CA GLY A 24 0.15 -8.48 -4.46
C GLY A 24 -0.96 -7.51 -4.05
N PRO A 25 -1.42 -6.66 -4.98
CA PRO A 25 -2.41 -5.61 -4.72
C PRO A 25 -3.82 -6.20 -4.58
N ASP A 26 -4.05 -6.96 -3.52
CA ASP A 26 -5.32 -7.59 -3.17
C ASP A 26 -6.01 -6.83 -2.01
N PRO A 27 -7.13 -6.15 -2.28
CA PRO A 27 -7.85 -5.42 -1.25
C PRO A 27 -8.50 -6.33 -0.20
N LEU A 28 -8.81 -7.59 -0.50
CA LEU A 28 -9.37 -8.51 0.49
C LEU A 28 -8.31 -8.89 1.52
N HIS A 29 -7.10 -9.21 1.06
CA HIS A 29 -5.95 -9.47 1.93
C HIS A 29 -5.65 -8.28 2.86
N LEU A 30 -5.64 -7.06 2.32
CA LEU A 30 -5.38 -5.86 3.12
C LEU A 30 -6.46 -5.58 4.16
N ALA A 31 -7.74 -5.80 3.82
CA ALA A 31 -8.83 -5.67 4.77
C ALA A 31 -8.70 -6.69 5.91
N GLU A 32 -8.36 -7.94 5.59
CA GLU A 32 -8.22 -9.03 6.57
C GLU A 32 -7.01 -8.83 7.50
N VAL A 33 -5.83 -8.50 6.95
CA VAL A 33 -4.58 -8.40 7.71
C VAL A 33 -4.55 -7.15 8.60
N PHE A 34 -5.11 -6.03 8.13
CA PHE A 34 -5.01 -4.74 8.81
C PHE A 34 -6.32 -4.25 9.44
N GLY A 35 -7.44 -4.97 9.26
CA GLY A 35 -8.75 -4.56 9.75
C GLY A 35 -9.25 -3.26 9.10
N LEU A 36 -8.91 -3.06 7.82
CA LEU A 36 -9.30 -1.87 7.06
C LEU A 36 -10.76 -1.99 6.60
N ASP A 37 -11.41 -0.83 6.43
CA ASP A 37 -12.63 -0.80 5.64
C ASP A 37 -12.34 -1.08 4.15
N GLU A 38 -13.36 -1.57 3.45
CA GLU A 38 -13.27 -1.94 2.04
C GLU A 38 -12.71 -0.82 1.16
N LYS A 39 -13.15 0.43 1.37
CA LYS A 39 -12.74 1.56 0.53
C LYS A 39 -11.26 1.88 0.74
N THR A 40 -10.79 1.86 1.98
CA THR A 40 -9.38 2.07 2.32
C THR A 40 -8.52 0.96 1.74
N ALA A 41 -8.93 -0.31 1.86
CA ALA A 41 -8.20 -1.44 1.30
C ALA A 41 -8.12 -1.38 -0.24
N MET A 42 -9.23 -1.04 -0.91
CA MET A 42 -9.25 -0.78 -2.35
C MET A 42 -8.28 0.33 -2.77
N GLY A 43 -8.20 1.41 -1.99
CA GLY A 43 -7.28 2.51 -2.23
C GLY A 43 -5.81 2.07 -2.22
N TYR A 44 -5.40 1.31 -1.21
CA TYR A 44 -4.04 0.80 -1.11
C TYR A 44 -3.69 -0.20 -2.23
N ALA A 45 -4.61 -1.13 -2.53
CA ALA A 45 -4.42 -2.05 -3.64
C ALA A 45 -4.25 -1.32 -4.98
N ALA A 46 -5.05 -0.28 -5.23
CA ALA A 46 -4.92 0.54 -6.43
C ALA A 46 -3.58 1.28 -6.49
N SER A 47 -3.12 1.87 -5.38
CA SER A 47 -1.81 2.52 -5.30
C SER A 47 -0.66 1.55 -5.54
N ALA A 48 -0.68 0.37 -4.93
CA ALA A 48 0.33 -0.66 -5.14
C ALA A 48 0.36 -1.14 -6.59
N ARG A 49 -0.81 -1.34 -7.22
CA ARG A 49 -0.89 -1.69 -8.65
C ARG A 49 -0.23 -0.63 -9.54
N ALA A 50 -0.56 0.65 -9.33
CA ALA A 50 0.02 1.74 -10.12
C ALA A 50 1.55 1.83 -9.95
N LEU A 51 2.07 1.58 -8.75
CA LEU A 51 3.52 1.55 -8.51
C LEU A 51 4.21 0.37 -9.23
N LEU A 52 3.60 -0.82 -9.20
CA LEU A 52 4.13 -2.00 -9.90
C LEU A 52 4.14 -1.77 -11.43
N GLU A 53 3.09 -1.16 -11.97
CA GLU A 53 3.02 -0.77 -13.38
C GLU A 53 4.15 0.21 -13.75
N GLN A 54 4.39 1.24 -12.94
CA GLN A 54 5.49 2.19 -13.16
C GLN A 54 6.87 1.52 -13.12
N VAL A 55 7.08 0.58 -12.18
CA VAL A 55 8.35 -0.17 -12.09
C VAL A 55 8.53 -1.07 -13.32
N ALA A 56 7.47 -1.73 -13.79
CA ALA A 56 7.50 -2.55 -14.99
C ALA A 56 7.80 -1.73 -16.25
N GLU A 57 7.19 -0.55 -16.38
CA GLU A 57 7.45 0.39 -17.47
C GLU A 57 8.90 0.87 -17.46
N ALA A 58 9.42 1.28 -16.29
CA ALA A 58 10.81 1.72 -16.14
C ALA A 58 11.83 0.61 -16.46
N GLY A 59 11.51 -0.65 -16.16
CA GLY A 59 12.35 -1.81 -16.47
C GLY A 59 12.33 -2.26 -17.93
N THR A 60 11.35 -1.82 -18.72
CA THR A 60 11.21 -2.18 -20.14
C THR A 60 11.98 -1.23 -21.07
N VAL A 61 12.47 -0.10 -20.54
CA VAL A 61 13.32 0.86 -21.27
C VAL A 61 14.79 0.61 -20.94
N SER A 62 15.37 -0.50 -21.40
CA SER A 62 16.82 -0.71 -21.40
C SER A 62 17.30 -1.54 -22.57
#